data_AF-A0A7V8XX35-F1
#
_entry.id   AF-A0A7V8XX35-F1
#
_cell.length_a   1.000
_cell.length_b   1.000
_cell.length_c   1.000
_cell.angle_alpha   90.00
_cell.angle_beta   90.00
_cell.angle_gamma   90.00
#
_symmetry.space_group_name_H-M   'P 1'
#
loop_
_entity.id
_entity.type
_entity.pdbx_description
1 polymer ?
#
loop_
_entity_poly.entity_id
_entity_poly.type
_entity_poly.pdbx_seq_one_letter_code
_entity_poly.pdbx_strand_id
1 'polypeptide(L)'
;ATEPKASLPEDISEVLRLLETRTREIRTLIDQGNFASVYVPTMIAKDVALQLADRAAAFPPPLRLRVVEAVSHVVRTAWNLDRLGDIGDRKQLIRSQQEFASAIAQIRALHEGR
;
A
#
# COMPACT_ATOMS: atom_id res chain seq x y z
N ALA A 1 -11.30 15.08 14.05
CA ALA A 1 -11.46 13.76 14.71
C ALA A 1 -10.40 12.84 14.14
N THR A 2 -9.44 12.40 14.94
CA THR A 2 -8.52 11.34 14.54
C THR A 2 -9.36 10.07 14.43
N GLU A 3 -9.53 9.54 13.22
CA GLU A 3 -10.10 8.20 13.06
C GLU A 3 -9.31 7.24 13.97
N PRO A 4 -9.99 6.34 14.71
CA PRO A 4 -9.27 5.35 15.50
C PRO A 4 -8.36 4.58 14.53
N LYS A 5 -7.08 4.45 14.88
CA LYS A 5 -6.14 3.57 14.18
C LYS A 5 -6.74 2.17 14.25
N ALA A 6 -7.54 1.79 13.26
CA ALA A 6 -8.24 0.53 13.22
C ALA A 6 -7.18 -0.55 13.41
N SER A 7 -7.28 -1.29 14.51
CA SER A 7 -6.41 -2.42 14.79
C SER A 7 -6.42 -3.31 13.56
N LEU A 8 -5.27 -3.49 12.91
CA LEU A 8 -5.19 -4.37 11.75
C LEU A 8 -5.70 -5.75 12.13
N PRO A 9 -6.42 -6.43 11.21
CA PRO A 9 -6.73 -7.85 11.36
C PRO A 9 -5.51 -8.66 11.78
N GLU A 10 -5.70 -9.69 12.61
CA GLU A 10 -4.59 -10.59 13.00
C GLU A 10 -4.09 -11.42 11.82
N ASP A 11 -5.00 -11.84 10.93
CA ASP A 11 -4.67 -12.59 9.72
C ASP A 11 -3.99 -11.70 8.67
N ILE A 12 -2.75 -12.06 8.30
CA ILE A 12 -1.98 -11.41 7.24
C ILE A 12 -2.73 -11.43 5.89
N SER A 13 -3.52 -12.47 5.62
CA SER A 13 -4.32 -12.58 4.40
C SER A 13 -5.39 -11.50 4.32
N GLU A 14 -6.00 -11.15 5.46
CA GLU A 14 -6.95 -10.03 5.55
C GLU A 14 -6.27 -8.68 5.42
N VAL A 15 -5.08 -8.52 6.00
CA VAL A 15 -4.23 -7.32 5.82
C VAL A 15 -3.91 -7.11 4.34
N LEU A 16 -3.51 -8.16 3.62
CA LEU A 16 -3.24 -8.11 2.18
C LEU A 16 -4.49 -7.75 1.37
N ARG A 17 -5.65 -8.30 1.72
CA ARG A 17 -6.93 -7.95 1.08
C ARG A 17 -7.30 -6.47 1.29
N LEU A 18 -6.99 -5.91 2.45
CA LEU A 18 -7.18 -4.49 2.74
C LEU A 18 -6.27 -3.62 1.85
N LEU A 19 -4.98 -3.97 1.75
CA LEU A 19 -4.02 -3.28 0.87
C LEU A 19 -4.46 -3.29 -0.59
N GLU A 20 -4.95 -4.42 -1.10
CA GLU A 20 -5.49 -4.52 -2.45
C GLU A 20 -6.75 -3.69 -2.66
N THR A 21 -7.62 -3.65 -1.66
CA THR A 21 -8.84 -2.83 -1.70
C THR A 21 -8.47 -1.36 -1.85
N ARG A 22 -7.50 -0.87 -1.06
CA ARG A 22 -7.00 0.51 -1.17
C ARG A 22 -6.31 0.76 -2.50
N THR A 23 -5.57 -0.21 -3.02
CA THR A 23 -4.92 -0.11 -4.35
C THR A 23 -5.95 0.09 -5.46
N ARG A 24 -7.06 -0.66 -5.44
CA ARG A 24 -8.15 -0.50 -6.41
C ARG A 24 -8.86 0.83 -6.25
N GLU A 25 -9.09 1.27 -5.01
CA GLU A 25 -9.70 2.56 -4.72
C GLU A 25 -8.88 3.74 -5.28
N ILE A 26 -7.56 3.74 -5.06
CA ILE A 26 -6.64 4.72 -5.65
C ILE A 26 -6.75 4.72 -7.17
N ARG A 27 -6.78 3.54 -7.80
CA ARG A 27 -6.91 3.43 -9.26
C ARG A 27 -8.21 4.04 -9.76
N THR A 28 -9.33 3.71 -9.12
CA THR A 28 -10.65 4.27 -9.46
C THR A 28 -10.67 5.79 -9.38
N LEU A 29 -10.08 6.36 -8.32
CA LEU A 29 -10.01 7.82 -8.16
C LEU A 29 -9.18 8.49 -9.26
N ILE A 30 -8.04 7.90 -9.65
CA ILE A 30 -7.23 8.38 -10.77
C ILE A 30 -8.03 8.28 -12.08
N ASP A 31 -8.73 7.16 -12.30
CA ASP A 31 -9.52 6.95 -13.52
C ASP A 31 -10.69 7.96 -13.63
N GLN A 32 -11.28 8.34 -12.50
CA GLN A 32 -12.33 9.37 -12.41
C GLN A 32 -11.80 10.81 -12.46
N GLY A 33 -10.48 11.02 -12.44
CA GLY A 33 -9.87 12.35 -12.41
C GLY A 33 -9.90 13.02 -11.03
N ASN A 34 -10.28 12.28 -9.97
CA ASN A 34 -10.35 12.77 -8.61
C ASN A 34 -8.99 12.63 -7.90
N PHE A 35 -7.98 13.37 -8.40
CA PHE A 35 -6.59 13.20 -8.01
C PHE A 35 -6.31 13.56 -6.54
N ALA A 36 -6.87 14.66 -6.03
CA ALA A 36 -6.66 15.05 -4.62
C ALA A 36 -7.21 14.00 -3.63
N SER A 37 -8.26 13.27 -4.02
CA SER A 37 -8.85 12.25 -3.14
C SER A 37 -8.02 10.98 -3.01
N VAL A 38 -6.95 10.81 -3.81
CA VAL A 38 -6.06 9.64 -3.68
C VAL A 38 -5.31 9.63 -2.35
N TYR A 39 -5.17 10.79 -1.68
CA TYR A 39 -4.48 10.95 -0.40
C TYR A 39 -4.95 9.95 0.66
N VAL A 40 -6.26 9.92 0.93
CA VAL A 40 -6.83 9.14 2.03
C VAL A 40 -6.56 7.64 1.89
N PRO A 41 -6.95 6.96 0.79
CA PRO A 41 -6.68 5.53 0.65
C PRO A 41 -5.18 5.22 0.59
N THR A 42 -4.35 6.15 0.09
CA THR A 42 -2.90 6.02 0.05
C THR A 42 -2.28 6.03 1.44
N MET A 43 -2.68 6.98 2.31
CA MET A 43 -2.20 7.05 3.69
C MET A 43 -2.63 5.85 4.52
N ILE A 44 -3.89 5.41 4.36
CA ILE A 44 -4.37 4.20 5.02
C ILE A 44 -3.52 3.00 4.61
N ALA A 45 -3.28 2.80 3.31
CA ALA A 45 -2.50 1.67 2.84
C ALA A 45 -1.03 1.71 3.31
N LYS A 46 -0.43 2.90 3.40
CA LYS A 46 0.90 3.09 3.99
C LYS A 46 0.93 2.65 5.45
N ASP A 47 -0.04 3.09 6.25
CA ASP A 47 -0.09 2.76 7.68
C ASP A 47 -0.36 1.26 7.92
N VAL A 48 -1.14 0.64 7.04
CA VAL A 48 -1.35 -0.81 7.01
C VAL A 48 -0.03 -1.54 6.69
N ALA A 49 0.69 -1.08 5.67
CA ALA A 49 1.96 -1.69 5.27
C ALA A 49 3.06 -1.56 6.34
N LEU A 50 3.14 -0.41 7.02
CA LEU A 50 4.08 -0.23 8.14
C LEU A 50 3.81 -1.20 9.29
N GLN A 51 2.55 -1.35 9.68
CA GLN A 51 2.18 -2.32 10.72
C GLN A 51 2.42 -3.78 10.28
N LEU A 52 2.38 -4.08 8.97
CA LEU A 52 2.80 -5.38 8.46
C LEU A 52 4.31 -5.62 8.63
N ALA A 53 5.13 -4.59 8.42
CA ALA A 53 6.58 -4.69 8.70
C ALA A 53 6.88 -4.91 10.19
N ASP A 54 6.12 -4.29 11.10
CA ASP A 54 6.22 -4.57 12.54
C ASP A 54 5.92 -6.04 12.88
N ARG A 55 5.10 -6.70 12.04
CA ARG A 55 4.75 -8.12 12.12
C ARG A 55 5.61 -9.02 11.23
N ALA A 56 6.70 -8.52 10.66
CA ALA A 56 7.55 -9.30 9.75
C ALA A 56 8.11 -10.59 10.40
N ALA A 57 8.21 -10.65 11.74
CA ALA A 57 8.59 -11.86 12.46
C ALA A 57 7.66 -13.07 12.22
N ALA A 58 6.39 -12.83 11.84
CA ALA A 58 5.43 -13.87 11.46
C ALA A 58 5.76 -14.56 10.13
N PHE A 59 6.66 -13.99 9.31
CA PHE A 59 7.13 -14.61 8.09
C PHE A 59 8.34 -15.54 8.36
N PRO A 60 8.54 -16.58 7.52
CA PRO A 60 9.74 -17.41 7.57
C PRO A 60 11.04 -16.57 7.55
N PRO A 61 12.08 -16.94 8.31
CA PRO A 61 13.31 -16.14 8.42
C PRO A 61 13.91 -15.64 7.09
N PRO A 62 13.98 -16.46 6.01
CA PRO A 62 14.51 -16.01 4.72
C PRO A 62 13.67 -14.92 4.03
N LEU A 63 12.39 -14.78 4.39
CA LEU A 63 11.44 -13.87 3.75
C LEU A 63 11.30 -12.53 4.48
N ARG A 64 11.71 -12.45 5.76
CA ARG A 64 11.49 -11.26 6.60
C ARG A 64 12.09 -9.98 6.00
N LEU A 65 13.34 -10.05 5.56
CA LEU A 65 14.02 -8.90 4.94
C LEU A 65 13.33 -8.47 3.65
N ARG A 66 12.94 -9.44 2.80
CA ARG A 66 12.23 -9.19 1.54
C ARG A 66 10.87 -8.52 1.78
N VAL A 67 10.16 -8.91 2.84
CA VAL A 67 8.89 -8.26 3.24
C VAL A 67 9.13 -6.82 3.66
N VAL A 68 10.14 -6.55 4.49
CA VAL A 68 10.48 -5.18 4.93
C VAL A 68 10.90 -4.29 3.76
N GLU A 69 11.66 -4.82 2.79
CA GLU A 69 12.01 -4.12 1.55
C GLU A 69 10.78 -3.79 0.71
N ALA A 70 9.90 -4.77 0.51
CA ALA A 70 8.66 -4.56 -0.25
C ALA A 70 7.73 -3.54 0.44
N VAL A 71 7.61 -3.58 1.77
CA VAL A 71 6.89 -2.55 2.54
C VAL A 71 7.53 -1.17 2.35
N SER A 72 8.85 -1.08 2.38
CA SER A 72 9.56 0.19 2.15
C SER A 72 9.24 0.77 0.76
N HIS A 73 9.08 -0.10 -0.24
CA HIS A 73 8.67 0.30 -1.58
C HIS A 73 7.21 0.80 -1.63
N VAL A 74 6.28 0.14 -0.91
CA VAL A 74 4.90 0.63 -0.72
C VAL A 74 4.90 2.02 -0.09
N VAL A 75 5.67 2.24 0.97
CA VAL A 75 5.73 3.54 1.66
C VAL A 75 6.26 4.65 0.74
N ARG A 76 7.32 4.37 -0.03
CA ARG A 76 7.89 5.36 -0.96
C ARG A 76 6.91 5.73 -2.07
N THR A 77 6.24 4.74 -2.66
CA THR A 77 5.27 4.96 -3.73
C THR A 77 3.97 5.59 -3.22
N ALA A 78 3.60 5.38 -1.95
CA ALA A 78 2.52 6.08 -1.28
C ALA A 78 2.79 7.59 -1.17
N TRP A 79 3.99 7.98 -0.73
CA TRP A 79 4.37 9.40 -0.67
C TRP A 79 4.41 10.06 -2.06
N ASN A 80 4.80 9.31 -3.09
CA ASN A 80 4.73 9.81 -4.47
C ASN A 80 3.29 10.04 -4.91
N LEU A 81 2.38 9.09 -4.65
CA LEU A 81 0.96 9.19 -5.00
C LEU A 81 0.30 10.41 -4.35
N ASP A 82 0.57 10.64 -3.07
CA ASP A 82 0.11 11.81 -2.32
C ASP A 82 0.54 13.12 -2.99
N ARG A 83 1.86 13.31 -3.11
CA ARG A 83 2.44 14.50 -3.73
C ARG A 83 1.93 14.73 -5.17
N LEU A 84 1.79 13.66 -5.95
CA LEU A 84 1.31 13.75 -7.33
C LEU A 84 -0.21 13.99 -7.41
N GLY A 85 -0.95 13.56 -6.40
CA GLY A 85 -2.39 13.83 -6.24
C GLY A 85 -2.64 15.33 -6.11
N ASP A 86 -1.83 16.01 -5.30
CA ASP A 86 -1.89 17.48 -5.12
C ASP A 86 -1.54 18.24 -6.40
N ILE A 87 -0.58 17.74 -7.17
CA ILE A 87 -0.15 18.36 -8.44
C ILE A 87 -1.15 18.10 -9.58
N GLY A 88 -1.87 16.98 -9.53
CA GLY A 88 -2.81 16.57 -10.57
C GLY A 88 -2.17 16.01 -11.84
N ASP A 89 -0.91 15.53 -11.76
CA ASP A 89 -0.25 14.90 -12.92
C ASP A 89 -0.75 13.46 -13.11
N ARG A 90 -1.77 13.28 -13.94
CA ARG A 90 -2.38 11.99 -14.24
C ARG A 90 -1.38 10.93 -14.71
N LYS A 91 -0.41 11.31 -15.55
CA LYS A 91 0.53 10.34 -16.13
C LYS A 91 1.46 9.79 -15.05
N GLN A 92 1.98 10.68 -14.21
CA GLN A 92 2.83 10.28 -13.09
C GLN A 92 2.02 9.54 -12.02
N LEU A 93 0.77 9.92 -11.75
CA LEU A 93 -0.14 9.20 -10.86
C LEU A 93 -0.37 7.76 -11.30
N ILE A 94 -0.68 7.53 -12.58
CA ILE A 94 -0.86 6.18 -13.11
C ILE A 94 0.39 5.33 -12.92
N ARG A 95 1.57 5.89 -13.23
CA ARG A 95 2.84 5.19 -13.06
C ARG A 95 3.11 4.86 -11.59
N SER A 96 2.96 5.83 -10.69
CA SER A 96 3.17 5.64 -9.26
C SER A 96 2.16 4.64 -8.67
N GLN A 97 0.93 4.61 -9.18
CA GLN A 97 -0.09 3.64 -8.78
C GLN A 97 0.27 2.22 -9.22
N GLN A 98 0.86 2.04 -10.40
CA GLN A 98 1.35 0.74 -10.87
C GLN A 98 2.53 0.24 -10.03
N GLU A 99 3.49 1.12 -9.71
CA GLU A 99 4.63 0.79 -8.84
C GLU A 99 4.14 0.41 -7.43
N PHE A 100 3.17 1.16 -6.88
CA PHE A 100 2.51 0.87 -5.61
C PHE A 100 1.80 -0.49 -5.61
N ALA A 101 1.01 -0.77 -6.66
CA ALA A 101 0.31 -2.05 -6.81
C ALA A 101 1.27 -3.23 -6.93
N SER A 102 2.38 -3.06 -7.67
CA SER A 102 3.41 -4.08 -7.82
C SER A 102 4.09 -4.40 -6.49
N ALA A 103 4.34 -3.39 -5.65
CA ALA A 103 4.93 -3.58 -4.33
C ALA A 103 4.02 -4.41 -3.42
N ILE A 104 2.71 -4.14 -3.42
CA ILE A 104 1.73 -4.93 -2.66
C ILE A 104 1.63 -6.36 -3.19
N ALA A 105 1.64 -6.55 -4.52
CA ALA A 105 1.65 -7.88 -5.12
C ALA A 105 2.89 -8.69 -4.74
N GLN A 106 4.05 -8.03 -4.60
CA GLN A 106 5.28 -8.67 -4.13
C GLN A 106 5.14 -9.16 -2.67
N ILE A 107 4.56 -8.35 -1.78
CA ILE A 107 4.30 -8.78 -0.39
C ILE A 107 3.38 -10.01 -0.37
N ARG A 108 2.33 -10.02 -1.20
CA ARG A 108 1.44 -11.18 -1.33
C ARG A 108 2.19 -12.42 -1.81
N ALA A 109 3.02 -12.30 -2.84
CA ALA A 109 3.80 -13.43 -3.35
C ALA A 109 4.70 -14.03 -2.25
N LEU A 110 5.37 -13.17 -1.47
CA LEU A 110 6.18 -13.58 -0.32
C LEU A 110 5.34 -14.32 0.75
N HIS A 111 4.13 -13.84 1.05
CA HIS A 111 3.21 -14.51 1.98
C HIS A 111 2.78 -15.90 1.49
N GLU A 112 2.56 -16.03 0.18
CA GLU A 112 2.13 -17.28 -0.45
C GLU A 112 3.31 -18.22 -0.78
N GLY A 113 4.55 -17.83 -0.46
CA GLY A 113 5.76 -18.62 -0.72
C GLY A 113 6.17 -18.68 -2.19
N ARG A 114 5.77 -17.68 -2.99
CA ARG A 114 6.04 -17.56 -4.43
C ARG A 114 7.12 -16.51 -4.74
#